data_AF-A0A968IY30-F1
#
_entry.id   AF-A0A968IY30-F1
#
_cell.length_a   1.000
_cell.length_b   1.000
_cell.length_c   1.000
_cell.angle_alpha   90.00
_cell.angle_beta   90.00
_cell.angle_gamma   90.00
#
_symmetry.space_group_name_H-M   'P 1'
#
loop_
_entity.id
_entity.type
_entity.pdbx_description
1 polymer ?
#
loop_
_entity_poly.entity_id
_entity_poly.type
_entity_poly.pdbx_seq_one_letter_code
_entity_poly.pdbx_strand_id
1 'polypeptide(L)' 'MQIFTQPIFEQPTFFLELIERRHSAQGFGQGNFQALFEAVERQSNVNLEIS' A
#
# COMPACT_ATOMS: atom_id res chain seq x y z
N MET A 1 1.82 8.62 -10.29
CA MET A 1 1.10 7.36 -10.00
C MET A 1 1.78 6.71 -8.82
N GLN A 2 1.04 6.04 -7.93
CA GLN A 2 1.59 5.30 -6.78
C GLN A 2 1.05 3.88 -6.83
N ILE A 3 1.92 2.90 -6.62
CA ILE A 3 1.58 1.48 -6.55
C ILE A 3 2.29 0.89 -5.33
N PHE A 4 1.58 0.09 -4.56
CA PHE A 4 2.13 -0.60 -3.40
C PHE A 4 2.20 -2.10 -3.68
N THR A 5 3.27 -2.72 -3.21
CA THR A 5 3.43 -4.18 -3.24
C THR A 5 2.73 -4.81 -2.04
N GLN A 6 2.38 -6.09 -2.15
CA GLN A 6 2.09 -6.90 -0.97
C GLN A 6 3.36 -7.06 -0.12
N PRO A 7 3.24 -7.41 1.18
CA PRO A 7 4.40 -7.72 1.99
C PRO A 7 5.26 -8.80 1.33
N ILE A 8 6.57 -8.56 1.27
CA ILE A 8 7.52 -9.48 0.62
C ILE A 8 8.16 -10.46 1.61
N PHE A 9 7.84 -10.32 2.90
CA PHE A 9 8.24 -11.22 3.97
C PHE A 9 6.99 -11.77 4.67
N GLU A 10 7.16 -12.89 5.37
CA GLU A 10 6.11 -13.55 6.16
C GLU A 10 5.46 -12.62 7.19
N GLN A 11 6.26 -11.74 7.79
CA GLN A 11 5.75 -10.71 8.69
C GLN A 11 5.24 -9.52 7.84
N PRO A 12 3.98 -9.10 8.00
CA PRO A 12 3.34 -8.09 7.14
C PRO A 12 3.74 -6.67 7.54
N THR A 13 5.04 -6.42 7.70
CA THR A 13 5.60 -5.16 8.22
C THR A 13 6.41 -4.40 7.18
N PHE A 14 6.88 -5.07 6.13
CA PHE A 14 7.68 -4.46 5.08
C PHE A 14 6.99 -4.59 3.72
N PHE A 15 6.88 -3.47 3.03
CA PHE A 15 6.38 -3.38 1.66
C PHE A 15 7.17 -2.30 0.91
N LEU A 16 7.10 -2.37 -0.42
CA LEU A 16 7.65 -1.37 -1.32
C LEU A 16 6.55 -0.50 -1.92
N GLU A 17 6.86 0.78 -2.05
CA GLU A 17 6.06 1.75 -2.81
C GLU A 17 6.82 2.13 -4.08
N LEU A 18 6.17 1.99 -5.23
CA LEU A 18 6.67 2.48 -6.51
C LEU A 18 5.95 3.79 -6.87
N ILE A 19 6.74 4.86 -6.99
CA ILE A 19 6.24 6.20 -7.29
C ILE A 19 6.73 6.65 -8.66
N GLU A 20 5.80 6.87 -9.58
CA GLU A 20 6.06 7.62 -10.80
C GLU A 20 5.72 9.10 -10.58
N ARG A 21 6.75 9.94 -10.52
CA ARG A 21 6.60 11.41 -10.42
C ARG A 21 6.49 11.99 -11.83
N ARG A 22 5.30 12.48 -12.19
CA ARG A 22 5.10 13.23 -13.45
C ARG A 22 5.31 14.72 -13.21
N HIS A 23 5.95 15.39 -14.18
CA HIS A 23 6.32 16.80 -14.12
C HIS A 23 7.17 17.12 -12.87
N SER A 24 6.62 17.92 -11.95
CA SER A 24 7.30 18.47 -10.76
C SER A 24 6.56 18.10 -9.48
N ALA A 25 5.95 16.91 -9.41
CA ALA A 25 5.25 16.48 -8.21
C ALA A 25 6.22 16.38 -7.02
N GLN A 26 6.17 17.35 -6.09
CA GLN A 26 7.04 17.42 -4.91
C GLN A 26 6.44 16.74 -3.65
N GLY A 27 5.14 16.47 -3.65
CA GLY A 27 4.45 15.79 -2.55
C GLY A 27 4.59 14.26 -2.58
N PHE A 28 4.05 13.60 -1.55
CA PHE A 28 4.02 12.14 -1.38
C PHE A 28 2.62 11.53 -1.55
N GLY A 29 1.73 12.24 -2.24
CA GLY A 29 0.40 11.71 -2.54
C GLY A 29 -0.49 11.56 -1.31
N GLN A 30 -0.66 12.64 -0.53
CA GLN A 30 -1.59 12.70 0.61
C GLN A 30 -2.99 12.17 0.29
N GLY A 31 -3.47 12.34 -0.95
CA GLY A 31 -4.76 11.79 -1.40
C GLY A 31 -4.80 10.28 -1.61
N ASN A 32 -3.66 9.60 -1.71
CA ASN A 32 -3.57 8.15 -1.91
C ASN A 32 -3.47 7.37 -0.59
N PHE A 33 -3.39 8.05 0.55
CA PHE A 33 -3.37 7.41 1.87
C PHE A 33 -4.64 6.60 2.16
N GLN A 34 -5.81 7.12 1.79
CA GLN A 34 -7.07 6.41 1.98
C GLN A 34 -7.11 5.11 1.15
N ALA A 35 -6.75 5.18 -0.13
CA ALA A 35 -6.71 4.01 -1.01
C ALA A 35 -5.69 2.96 -0.53
N LEU A 36 -4.55 3.38 0.03
CA LEU A 36 -3.59 2.50 0.68
C LEU A 36 -4.21 1.79 1.89
N PHE A 37 -4.87 2.55 2.77
CA PHE A 37 -5.51 1.99 3.97
C PHE A 37 -6.59 0.95 3.60
N GLU A 38 -7.47 1.28 2.66
CA GLU A 38 -8.52 0.37 2.17
C GLU A 38 -7.95 -0.89 1.50
N ALA A 39 -6.78 -0.80 0.84
CA ALA A 39 -6.11 -1.97 0.27
C ALA A 39 -5.51 -2.88 1.37
N VAL A 40 -4.92 -2.29 2.40
CA VAL A 40 -4.34 -3.02 3.56
C VAL A 40 -5.44 -3.70 4.39
N GLU A 41 -6.56 -3.03 4.64
CA GLU A 41 -7.70 -3.64 5.35
C GLU A 41 -8.28 -4.83 4.58
N ARG A 42 -8.47 -4.68 3.27
CA ARG A 42 -8.95 -5.78 2.42
C ARG A 42 -8.01 -6.98 2.43
N GLN A 43 -6.70 -6.75 2.46
CA GLN A 43 -5.72 -7.83 2.51
C GLN A 43 -5.67 -8.49 3.90
N SER A 44 -5.79 -7.70 4.97
CA SER A 44 -5.78 -8.20 6.35
C SER A 44 -7.03 -9.00 6.69
N ASN A 45 -8.20 -8.60 6.17
CA ASN A 45 -9.46 -9.31 6.42
C ASN A 45 -9.53 -10.71 5.78
N VAL A 46 -8.70 -11.00 4.76
CA VAL A 46 -8.58 -12.36 4.21
C VAL A 46 -7.88 -13.31 5.20
N ASN A 47 -7.08 -12.79 6.13
CA ASN A 47 -6.34 -13.61 7.11
C ASN A 47 -7.12 -13.91 8.41
N LEU A 48 -8.30 -13.32 8.62
CA LEU A 48 -9.12 -13.53 9.81
C LEU A 48 -10.24 -14.56 9.63
N GLU A 49 -10.45 -15.10 8.42
CA GLU A 49 -11.43 -16.17 8.15
C GLU A 49 -10.84 -17.59 8.20
N ILE A 50 -9.55 -17.74 8.57
CA ILE A 50 -8.92 -19.04 8.79
C ILE A 50 -8.39 -19.09 10.23
N SER A 51 -9.28 -19.27 11.19
CA SER A 51 -8.99 -19.70 12.57
C SER A 51 -10.23 -20.34 13.18
#